data_AF-A0A352YTZ7-F1
#
_entry.id   AF-A0A352YTZ7-F1
#
_cell.length_a   1.000
_cell.length_b   1.000
_cell.length_c   1.000
_cell.angle_alpha   90.00
_cell.angle_beta   90.00
_cell.angle_gamma   90.00
#
_symmetry.space_group_name_H-M   'P 1'
#
loop_
_entity.id
_entity.type
_entity.pdbx_description
1 polymer ?
#
loop_
_entity_poly.entity_id
_entity_poly.type
_entity_poly.pdbx_seq_one_letter_code
_entity_poly.pdbx_strand_id
1 'polypeptide(L)'
;MLIYKGFVTEFVEHNRFNRIADIMDESFLSVTGRHAGVAEYTSWQNSLSRVRDLIEIAGLTDNYIALEYSVPYNSQSRIDCLLFGRDGE
;
A
#
# COMPACT_ATOMS: atom_id res chain seq x y z
N MET A 1 2.43 -8.90 -6.80
CA MET A 1 3.08 -9.40 -5.56
C MET A 1 2.51 -8.65 -4.38
N LEU A 2 1.81 -9.32 -3.47
CA LEU A 2 1.21 -8.64 -2.31
C LEU A 2 2.28 -8.17 -1.33
N ILE A 3 2.36 -6.85 -1.10
CA ILE A 3 3.36 -6.22 -0.21
C ILE A 3 2.73 -5.40 0.92
N TYR A 4 1.41 -5.26 0.93
CA TYR A 4 0.67 -4.76 2.08
C TYR A 4 -0.74 -5.31 2.05
N LYS A 5 -1.29 -5.68 3.21
CA LYS A 5 -2.70 -6.00 3.40
C LYS A 5 -3.10 -5.67 4.84
N GLY A 6 -4.24 -5.01 5.01
CA GLY A 6 -4.76 -4.66 6.33
C GLY A 6 -6.14 -4.02 6.26
N PHE A 7 -6.67 -3.62 7.40
CA PHE A 7 -7.85 -2.76 7.45
C PHE A 7 -7.50 -1.35 6.98
N VAL A 8 -8.47 -0.63 6.41
CA VAL A 8 -8.28 0.76 6.01
C VAL A 8 -7.90 1.67 7.19
N THR A 9 -8.38 1.36 8.39
CA THR A 9 -8.02 2.06 9.63
C THR A 9 -6.53 1.93 9.96
N GLU A 10 -6.00 0.71 9.91
CA GLU A 10 -4.57 0.44 10.10
C GLU A 10 -3.72 1.12 9.03
N PHE A 11 -4.16 1.08 7.76
CA PHE A 11 -3.48 1.75 6.66
C PHE A 11 -3.40 3.27 6.87
N VAL A 12 -4.48 3.87 7.37
CA VAL A 12 -4.52 5.30 7.71
C VAL A 12 -3.54 5.62 8.83
N GLU A 13 -3.51 4.82 9.91
CA GLU A 13 -2.55 5.00 11.00
C GLU A 13 -1.11 4.86 10.52
N HIS A 14 -0.79 3.82 9.75
CA HIS A 14 0.55 3.61 9.19
C HIS A 14 0.97 4.77 8.29
N ASN A 15 0.06 5.34 7.51
CA ASN A 15 0.36 6.56 6.74
C ASN A 15 0.60 7.77 7.64
N ARG A 16 -0.25 8.01 8.65
CA ARG A 16 -0.12 9.16 9.57
C ARG A 16 1.22 9.13 10.34
N PHE A 17 1.70 7.94 10.68
CA PHE A 17 2.99 7.75 11.35
C PHE A 17 4.16 7.54 10.39
N ASN A 18 3.97 7.74 9.08
CA ASN A 18 4.97 7.58 8.02
C ASN A 18 5.61 6.18 7.96
N ARG A 19 4.92 5.14 8.43
CA ARG A 19 5.41 3.74 8.47
C ARG A 19 5.01 2.90 7.27
N ILE A 20 4.07 3.37 6.44
CA ILE A 20 3.52 2.54 5.36
C ILE A 20 4.58 2.07 4.37
N ALA A 21 5.53 2.94 3.99
CA ALA A 21 6.59 2.59 3.06
C ALA A 21 7.62 1.64 3.68
N ASP A 22 7.91 1.77 4.98
CA ASP A 22 8.79 0.84 5.70
C ASP A 22 8.18 -0.56 5.75
N ILE A 23 6.90 -0.67 6.10
CA ILE A 23 6.16 -1.94 6.14
C ILE A 23 6.16 -2.60 4.76
N MET A 24 5.92 -1.81 3.71
CA MET A 24 5.97 -2.30 2.33
C MET A 24 7.36 -2.73 1.91
N ASP A 25 8.41 -2.01 2.31
CA ASP A 25 9.80 -2.35 1.99
C ASP A 25 10.26 -3.63 2.71
N GLU A 26 9.87 -3.82 3.97
CA GLU A 26 10.11 -5.07 4.71
C GLU A 26 9.39 -6.25 4.05
N SER A 27 8.13 -6.07 3.63
CA SER A 27 7.40 -7.11 2.90
C SER A 27 8.01 -7.35 1.51
N PHE A 28 8.47 -6.31 0.84
CA PHE A 28 9.13 -6.41 -0.46
C PHE A 28 10.46 -7.16 -0.35
N LEU A 29 11.25 -6.88 0.69
CA LEU A 29 12.47 -7.61 1.03
C LEU A 29 12.17 -9.09 1.29
N SER A 30 11.13 -9.38 2.08
CA SER A 30 10.73 -10.74 2.41
C SER A 30 10.39 -11.56 1.16
N VAL A 31 9.70 -10.96 0.18
CA VAL A 31 9.29 -11.69 -1.03
C VAL A 31 10.35 -11.69 -2.14
N THR A 32 11.16 -10.64 -2.27
CA THR A 32 12.11 -10.49 -3.39
C THR A 32 13.58 -10.74 -3.01
N GLY A 33 13.91 -10.77 -1.72
CA GLY A 33 15.28 -10.88 -1.21
C GLY A 33 16.10 -9.59 -1.30
N ARG A 34 15.49 -8.45 -1.67
CA ARG A 34 16.16 -7.14 -1.71
C ARG A 34 15.21 -6.02 -1.28
N HIS A 35 15.77 -4.93 -0.77
CA HIS A 35 15.01 -3.70 -0.52
C HIS A 35 14.56 -3.03 -1.82
N ALA A 36 13.50 -2.24 -1.73
CA ALA A 36 13.05 -1.36 -2.78
C ALA A 36 14.09 -0.28 -3.08
N GLY A 37 14.11 0.19 -4.33
CA GLY A 37 14.94 1.33 -4.69
C GLY A 37 14.44 2.61 -4.02
N VAL A 38 15.33 3.57 -3.77
CA VAL A 38 14.99 4.86 -3.13
C VAL A 38 13.84 5.57 -3.83
N ALA A 39 13.87 5.63 -5.16
CA ALA A 39 12.81 6.27 -5.94
C ALA A 39 11.44 5.59 -5.76
N GLU A 40 11.44 4.28 -5.60
CA GLU A 40 10.24 3.47 -5.42
C GLU A 40 9.65 3.67 -4.02
N TYR A 41 10.50 3.57 -3.00
CA TYR A 41 10.14 3.86 -1.61
C TYR A 41 9.55 5.28 -1.46
N THR A 42 10.21 6.29 -2.02
CA THR A 42 9.72 7.67 -2.02
C THR A 42 8.41 7.82 -2.79
N SER A 43 8.25 7.10 -3.92
CA SER A 43 6.98 7.08 -4.65
C SER A 43 5.85 6.52 -3.80
N TRP A 44 6.09 5.47 -3.01
CA TRP A 44 5.08 4.90 -2.12
C TRP A 44 4.66 5.90 -1.04
N GLN A 45 5.61 6.55 -0.36
CA GLN A 45 5.29 7.58 0.65
C GLN A 45 4.41 8.69 0.08
N ASN A 46 4.78 9.20 -1.10
CA ASN A 46 4.07 10.32 -1.72
C ASN A 46 2.68 9.92 -2.23
N SER A 47 2.55 8.77 -2.89
CA SER A 47 1.28 8.34 -3.48
C SER A 47 0.29 7.83 -2.45
N LEU A 48 0.74 7.07 -1.44
CA LEU A 48 -0.15 6.43 -0.47
C LEU A 48 -0.75 7.42 0.53
N SER A 49 -0.09 8.55 0.78
CA SER A 49 -0.69 9.66 1.53
C SER A 49 -1.96 10.19 0.86
N ARG A 50 -2.02 10.20 -0.48
CA ARG A 50 -3.21 10.61 -1.24
C ARG A 50 -4.32 9.56 -1.15
N VAL A 51 -3.96 8.27 -1.13
CA VAL A 51 -4.93 7.19 -0.92
C VAL A 51 -5.53 7.28 0.49
N ARG A 52 -4.71 7.57 1.51
CA ARG A 52 -5.19 7.87 2.88
C ARG A 52 -6.22 8.99 2.85
N ASP A 53 -5.89 10.12 2.22
CA ASP A 53 -6.80 11.28 2.14
C ASP A 53 -8.16 10.88 1.55
N LEU A 54 -8.17 10.09 0.47
CA LEU A 54 -9.40 9.61 -0.16
C LEU A 54 -10.22 8.70 0.78
N ILE A 55 -9.56 7.80 1.51
CA ILE A 55 -10.20 6.91 2.50
C ILE A 55 -10.85 7.74 3.61
N GLU A 56 -10.12 8.74 4.13
CA GLU A 56 -10.60 9.63 5.20
C GLU A 56 -11.77 10.50 4.73
N ILE A 57 -11.67 11.09 3.53
CA ILE A 57 -12.75 11.90 2.92
C ILE A 57 -14.01 11.07 2.69
N ALA A 58 -13.85 9.82 2.22
CA ALA A 58 -14.96 8.92 1.98
C ALA A 58 -15.57 8.32 3.27
N GLY A 59 -14.91 8.49 4.43
CA GLY A 59 -15.37 7.96 5.71
C GLY A 59 -15.33 6.43 5.79
N LEU A 60 -14.42 5.79 5.05
CA LEU A 60 -14.31 4.33 5.00
C LEU A 60 -13.65 3.79 6.28
N THR A 61 -14.32 2.86 6.95
CA THR A 61 -13.86 2.31 8.24
C THR A 61 -13.89 0.77 8.30
N ASP A 62 -14.83 0.13 7.61
CA ASP A 62 -15.00 -1.34 7.59
C ASP A 62 -14.63 -1.94 6.23
N ASN A 63 -13.45 -1.57 5.73
CA ASN A 63 -12.91 -2.05 4.48
C ASN A 63 -11.50 -2.60 4.68
N TYR A 64 -11.09 -3.47 3.79
CA TYR A 64 -9.71 -3.91 3.65
C TYR A 64 -9.07 -3.20 2.48
N ILE A 65 -7.76 -3.01 2.60
CA ILE A 65 -6.91 -2.52 1.52
C ILE A 65 -5.75 -3.49 1.32
N ALA A 66 -5.41 -3.75 0.07
CA ALA A 66 -4.24 -4.52 -0.33
C ALA A 66 -3.44 -3.74 -1.37
N LEU A 67 -2.12 -3.74 -1.23
CA LEU A 67 -1.19 -3.17 -2.20
C LEU A 67 -0.37 -4.29 -2.84
N GLU A 68 -0.46 -4.40 -4.15
CA GLU A 68 0.31 -5.34 -4.92
C GLU A 68 1.33 -4.64 -5.80
N TYR A 69 2.57 -5.09 -5.70
CA TYR A 69 3.64 -4.68 -6.58
C TYR A 69 3.68 -5.54 -7.84
N SER A 70 3.56 -4.89 -8.98
CA SER A 70 3.62 -5.52 -10.30
C SER A 70 4.83 -4.95 -11.04
N VAL A 71 5.76 -5.80 -11.46
CA VAL A 71 6.80 -5.44 -12.43
C VAL A 71 6.22 -5.75 -13.81
N PRO A 72 5.83 -4.76 -14.62
CA PRO A 72 5.45 -5.06 -15.98
C PRO A 72 6.70 -5.48 -16.77
N TYR A 73 6.48 -6.13 -17.90
CA TYR A 73 7.54 -6.47 -18.87
C TYR A 73 8.22 -5.23 -19.50
N ASN A 74 7.85 -4.00 -19.08
CA ASN A 74 8.46 -2.75 -19.48
C ASN A 74 8.97 -1.97 -18.25
N SER A 75 9.80 -0.96 -18.47
CA SER A 75 10.62 -0.27 -17.47
C SER A 75 9.87 0.50 -16.35
N GLN A 76 8.55 0.32 -16.18
CA GLN A 76 7.74 1.08 -15.23
C GLN A 76 7.04 0.16 -14.23
N SER A 77 7.59 0.05 -13.02
CA SER A 77 6.90 -0.62 -11.91
C SER A 77 5.59 0.07 -11.52
N ARG A 78 4.59 -0.70 -11.12
CA ARG A 78 3.26 -0.20 -10.70
C ARG A 78 2.85 -0.81 -9.37
N ILE A 79 2.10 -0.03 -8.60
CA ILE A 79 1.38 -0.50 -7.42
C ILE A 79 -0.10 -0.56 -7.76
N ASP A 80 -0.68 -1.74 -7.63
CA ASP A 80 -2.11 -1.95 -7.70
C ASP A 80 -2.68 -1.80 -6.28
N CYS A 81 -3.67 -0.91 -6.12
CA CYS A 81 -4.34 -0.65 -4.85
C CYS A 81 -5.76 -1.21 -4.91
N LEU A 82 -6.00 -2.28 -4.14
CA LEU A 82 -7.29 -2.96 -4.07
C LEU A 82 -8.00 -2.56 -2.78
N LEU A 83 -9.20 -2.01 -2.89
CA LEU A 83 -10.10 -1.74 -1.79
C LEU A 83 -11.27 -2.71 -1.87
N PHE A 84 -11.55 -3.43 -0.79
CA PHE A 84 -12.60 -4.46 -0.79
C PHE A 84 -13.26 -4.57 0.59
N GLY A 85 -14.54 -4.91 0.59
CA GLY A 85 -15.31 -5.19 1.81
C GLY A 85 -15.52 -6.69 1.98
N ARG A 86 -16.34 -7.03 2.97
CA ARG A 86 -16.96 -8.35 3.03
C ARG A 86 -18.23 -8.30 2.18
N ASP A 87 -18.52 -9.39 1.48
CA ASP A 87 -19.87 -9.57 0.95
C ASP A 87 -20.84 -9.72 2.13
N GLY A 88 -22.05 -9.20 1.99
CA GLY A 88 -23.01 -9.14 3.09
C GLY A 88 -23.39 -10.53 3.60
N GLU A 89 -23.49 -10.66 4.93
CA GLU A 89 -24.59 -11.44 5.52
C GLU A 89 -25.84 -10.56 5.56
#